data_AF-A0A820FBF1-F1
#
_entry.id   AF-A0A820FBF1-F1
#
_cell.length_a   1.000
_cell.length_b   1.000
_cell.length_c   1.000
_cell.angle_alpha   90.00
_cell.angle_beta   90.00
_cell.angle_gamma   90.00
#
_symmetry.space_group_name_H-M   'P 1'
#
loop_
_entity.id
_entity.type
_entity.pdbx_description
1 polymer ?
#
loop_
_entity_poly.entity_id
_entity_poly.type
_entity_poly.pdbx_seq_one_letter_code
_entity_poly.pdbx_strand_id
1 'polypeptide(L)'
;MSFLSDIQAGSQLKLRPTTTRVTNSLGQTYHESKSDDGIFEIRDRSNDSNGTFMVIDNSPDEKLHHVIDGLYIGSQDAASNLPCLNECKITHILNVATGIQNAFPQKYNYLNIELLDVPETNISK
;
A
#
# COMPACT_ATOMS: atom_id res chain seq x y z
N MET A 1 -11.66 -23.13 15.64
CA MET A 1 -12.51 -22.20 14.87
C MET A 1 -11.59 -21.40 13.96
N SER A 2 -11.87 -21.35 12.66
CA SER A 2 -11.06 -20.59 11.69
C SER A 2 -11.74 -19.26 11.39
N PHE A 3 -10.97 -18.18 11.29
CA PHE A 3 -11.47 -16.87 10.88
C PHE A 3 -12.30 -16.92 9.57
N LEU A 4 -11.88 -17.77 8.62
CA LEU A 4 -12.60 -17.93 7.35
C LEU A 4 -13.97 -18.59 7.53
N SER A 5 -14.10 -19.54 8.46
CA SER A 5 -15.40 -20.14 8.76
C SER A 5 -16.33 -19.16 9.48
N ASP A 6 -15.79 -18.25 10.27
CA ASP A 6 -16.55 -17.20 10.94
C ASP A 6 -17.05 -16.13 9.95
N ILE A 7 -16.23 -15.76 8.95
CA ILE A 7 -16.66 -14.91 7.84
C ILE A 7 -17.76 -15.58 7.01
N GLN A 8 -17.62 -16.87 6.71
CA GLN A 8 -18.64 -17.63 5.98
C GLN A 8 -19.93 -17.80 6.78
N ALA A 9 -19.83 -17.93 8.10
CA ALA A 9 -20.97 -17.99 9.02
C ALA A 9 -21.62 -16.61 9.26
N GLY A 10 -20.90 -15.53 8.96
CA GLY A 10 -21.41 -14.17 8.93
C GLY A 10 -22.51 -14.03 7.88
N SER A 11 -23.77 -14.02 8.33
CA SER A 11 -24.91 -13.80 7.44
C SER A 11 -24.77 -12.44 6.75
N GLN A 12 -24.72 -12.43 5.42
CA GLN A 12 -24.72 -11.19 4.63
C GLN A 12 -25.92 -10.29 4.96
N LEU A 13 -27.04 -10.86 5.42
CA LEU A 13 -28.24 -10.14 5.87
C LEU A 13 -28.03 -9.32 7.16
N LYS A 14 -26.96 -9.59 7.91
CA LYS A 14 -26.59 -8.85 9.13
C LYS A 14 -25.62 -7.71 8.86
N LEU A 15 -25.06 -7.62 7.65
CA LEU A 15 -24.16 -6.54 7.27
C LEU A 15 -24.98 -5.28 6.96
N ARG A 16 -24.45 -4.12 7.34
CA ARG A 16 -25.10 -2.85 7.02
C ARG A 16 -25.00 -2.58 5.50
N PRO A 17 -26.09 -2.22 4.83
CA PRO A 17 -26.02 -1.71 3.46
C PRO A 17 -25.01 -0.56 3.39
N THR A 18 -24.05 -0.68 2.49
CA THR A 18 -22.92 0.25 2.38
C THR A 18 -22.70 0.58 0.91
N THR A 19 -22.56 1.87 0.62
CA THR A 19 -22.09 2.36 -0.68
C THR A 19 -20.59 2.58 -0.61
N THR A 20 -19.86 1.97 -1.53
CA THR A 20 -18.41 2.04 -1.61
C THR A 20 -18.00 2.94 -2.76
N ARG A 21 -17.15 3.94 -2.50
CA ARG A 21 -16.48 4.68 -3.57
C ARG A 21 -15.29 3.85 -4.05
N VAL A 22 -15.33 3.44 -5.31
CA VAL A 22 -14.28 2.66 -5.97
C VAL A 22 -13.50 3.58 -6.91
N THR A 23 -12.17 3.50 -6.86
CA THR A 23 -11.28 4.10 -7.86
C THR A 23 -10.66 2.97 -8.66
N ASN A 24 -10.81 2.96 -9.98
CA ASN A 24 -10.19 1.94 -10.82
C ASN A 24 -8.72 2.28 -11.15
N SER A 25 -8.04 1.38 -11.85
CA SER A 25 -6.64 1.55 -12.28
C SER A 25 -6.40 2.74 -13.23
N LEU A 26 -7.46 3.28 -13.85
CA LEU A 26 -7.40 4.49 -14.68
C LEU A 26 -7.67 5.77 -13.86
N GLY A 27 -7.81 5.66 -12.54
CA GLY A 27 -8.14 6.78 -11.65
C GLY A 27 -9.58 7.27 -11.74
N GLN A 28 -10.44 6.58 -12.49
CA GLN A 28 -11.87 6.90 -12.54
C GLN A 28 -12.52 6.44 -11.25
N THR A 29 -13.41 7.27 -10.71
CA THR A 29 -14.15 6.97 -9.50
C THR A 29 -15.60 6.64 -9.80
N TYR A 30 -16.21 5.74 -9.03
CA TYR A 30 -17.63 5.44 -9.09
C TYR A 30 -18.12 4.97 -7.72
N HIS A 31 -19.44 4.98 -7.50
CA HIS A 31 -20.06 4.44 -6.31
C HIS A 31 -20.69 3.08 -6.63
N GLU A 32 -20.35 2.07 -5.83
CA GLU A 32 -20.91 0.73 -5.92
C GLU A 32 -21.77 0.46 -4.69
N SER A 33 -22.97 -0.08 -4.89
CA SER A 33 -23.85 -0.54 -3.81
C SER A 33 -24.51 -1.87 -4.19
N LYS A 34 -24.71 -2.75 -3.22
CA LYS A 34 -25.39 -4.03 -3.44
C LYS A 34 -26.90 -3.87 -3.21
N SER A 35 -27.71 -4.20 -4.21
CA SER A 35 -29.17 -4.21 -4.11
C SER A 35 -29.66 -5.40 -3.27
N ASP A 36 -30.94 -5.37 -2.88
CA ASP A 36 -31.58 -6.45 -2.10
C ASP A 36 -31.56 -7.80 -2.85
N ASP A 37 -31.58 -7.76 -4.19
CA ASP A 37 -31.47 -8.95 -5.06
C ASP A 37 -30.02 -9.46 -5.20
N GLY A 38 -29.08 -8.81 -4.53
CA GLY A 38 -27.66 -9.17 -4.49
C GLY A 38 -26.83 -8.72 -5.70
N ILE A 39 -27.41 -7.90 -6.58
CA ILE A 39 -26.74 -7.33 -7.75
C ILE A 39 -25.99 -6.06 -7.34
N PHE A 40 -24.79 -5.86 -7.89
CA PHE A 40 -24.06 -4.61 -7.70
C PHE A 40 -24.55 -3.54 -8.68
N GLU A 41 -25.01 -2.42 -8.13
CA GLU A 41 -25.36 -1.21 -8.88
C GLU A 41 -24.21 -0.21 -8.82
N ILE A 42 -23.82 0.28 -10.00
CA ILE A 42 -22.78 1.31 -10.15
C ILE A 42 -23.43 2.65 -10.48
N ARG A 43 -23.03 3.71 -9.77
CA ARG A 43 -23.51 5.09 -9.95
C ARG A 43 -22.33 6.08 -10.00
N ASP A 44 -22.59 7.27 -10.51
CA ASP A 44 -21.66 8.42 -10.49
C ASP A 44 -20.25 8.14 -11.02
N ARG A 45 -20.16 7.38 -12.12
CA ARG A 45 -18.85 7.10 -12.74
C ARG A 45 -18.27 8.37 -13.34
N SER A 46 -17.09 8.78 -12.85
CA SER A 46 -16.36 9.91 -13.43
C SER A 46 -15.88 9.53 -14.83
N ASN A 47 -16.25 10.35 -15.81
CA ASN A 47 -15.68 10.25 -17.16
C ASN A 47 -14.26 10.81 -17.24
N ASP A 48 -13.84 11.57 -16.22
CA ASP A 48 -12.49 12.10 -16.12
C ASP A 48 -11.52 10.98 -15.71
N SER A 49 -10.51 10.75 -16.57
CA SER A 49 -9.38 9.86 -16.33
C SER A 49 -8.14 10.60 -15.83
N ASN A 50 -8.25 11.89 -15.50
CA ASN A 50 -7.16 12.66 -14.91
C ASN A 50 -6.96 12.35 -13.41
N GLY A 51 -7.82 11.53 -12.81
CA GLY A 51 -7.60 11.03 -11.45
C GLY A 51 -6.40 10.08 -11.39
N THR A 52 -5.75 10.01 -10.23
CA THR A 52 -4.76 8.96 -9.94
C THR A 52 -5.47 7.78 -9.29
N PHE A 53 -5.12 6.55 -9.68
CA PHE A 53 -5.64 5.35 -9.03
C PHE A 53 -5.07 5.16 -7.62
N MET A 54 -3.87 5.69 -7.38
CA MET A 54 -3.24 5.73 -6.06
C MET A 54 -3.56 7.04 -5.33
N VAL A 55 -3.62 6.95 -4.01
CA VAL A 55 -3.67 8.13 -3.14
C VAL A 55 -2.32 8.82 -3.19
N ILE A 56 -2.31 10.09 -3.55
CA ILE A 56 -1.10 10.92 -3.45
C ILE A 56 -0.96 11.33 -1.99
N ASP A 57 -0.01 10.73 -1.28
CA ASP A 57 0.39 11.21 0.04
C ASP A 57 1.37 12.37 -0.11
N ASN A 58 1.03 13.52 0.48
CA ASN A 58 1.87 14.72 0.49
C ASN A 58 2.54 14.95 1.86
N SER A 59 2.41 13.99 2.78
CA SER A 59 2.97 14.07 4.13
C SER A 59 4.19 13.15 4.21
N PRO A 60 5.42 13.67 4.10
CA PRO A 60 6.61 12.84 4.18
C PRO A 60 6.74 12.18 5.56
N ASP A 61 7.05 10.88 5.60
CA ASP A 61 7.37 10.14 6.82
C ASP A 61 8.86 9.79 6.86
N GLU A 62 9.63 10.65 7.52
CA GLU A 62 11.09 10.52 7.62
C GLU A 62 11.57 9.55 8.72
N LYS A 63 10.65 8.85 9.40
CA LYS A 63 11.00 8.00 10.55
C LYS A 63 11.27 6.56 10.13
N LEU A 64 12.27 5.96 10.77
CA LEU A 64 12.43 4.52 10.81
C LEU A 64 11.56 3.92 11.92
N HIS A 65 10.84 2.86 11.59
CA HIS A 65 10.02 2.11 12.53
C HIS A 65 10.72 0.81 12.92
N HIS A 66 11.05 0.67 14.20
CA HIS A 66 11.69 -0.52 14.75
C HIS A 66 10.72 -1.70 14.73
N VAL A 67 11.14 -2.84 14.18
CA VAL A 67 10.35 -4.09 14.19
C VAL A 67 10.91 -5.06 15.21
N ILE A 68 12.18 -5.42 15.03
CA ILE A 68 12.96 -6.30 15.90
C ILE A 68 14.43 -5.85 15.86
N ASP A 69 15.24 -6.37 16.78
CA ASP A 69 16.67 -6.08 16.81
C ASP A 69 17.32 -6.32 15.45
N GLY A 70 17.91 -5.26 14.89
CA GLY A 70 18.56 -5.30 13.59
C GLY A 70 17.63 -5.13 12.37
N LEU A 71 16.32 -4.91 12.56
CA LEU A 71 15.35 -4.70 11.48
C LEU A 71 14.47 -3.46 11.73
N TYR A 72 14.52 -2.55 10.77
CA TYR A 72 13.68 -1.36 10.69
C TYR A 72 12.93 -1.34 9.36
N ILE A 73 11.75 -0.75 9.36
CA ILE A 73 10.96 -0.50 8.15
C ILE A 73 10.72 1.01 8.05
N GLY A 74 10.80 1.55 6.83
CA GLY A 74 10.56 2.97 6.57
C GLY A 74 10.24 3.23 5.11
N SER A 75 9.76 4.43 4.84
CA SER A 75 9.50 4.93 3.49
C SER A 75 10.80 5.32 2.75
N GLN A 76 10.68 5.78 1.51
CA GLN A 76 11.79 6.43 0.79
C GLN A 76 12.32 7.66 1.54
N ASP A 77 11.45 8.42 2.21
CA ASP A 77 11.85 9.61 2.97
C ASP A 77 12.70 9.21 4.18
N ALA A 78 12.30 8.15 4.90
CA ALA A 78 13.09 7.59 5.98
C ALA A 78 14.46 7.07 5.51
N ALA A 79 14.51 6.40 4.36
CA ALA A 79 15.75 5.95 3.74
C ALA A 79 16.66 7.10 3.26
N SER A 80 16.09 8.31 3.13
CA SER A 80 16.82 9.54 2.78
C SER A 80 17.24 10.34 4.02
N ASN A 81 16.82 9.94 5.23
CA ASN A 81 17.13 10.63 6.48
C ASN A 81 18.44 10.12 7.11
N LEU A 82 19.57 10.70 6.69
CA LEU A 82 20.90 10.32 7.17
C LEU A 82 21.07 10.37 8.71
N PRO A 83 20.60 11.41 9.43
CA PRO A 83 20.61 11.40 10.90
C PRO A 83 19.91 10.18 11.51
N CYS A 84 18.70 9.86 11.05
CA CYS A 84 17.93 8.73 11.57
C CYS A 84 18.61 7.38 11.29
N LEU A 85 19.12 7.18 10.06
CA LEU A 85 19.89 5.98 9.70
C LEU A 85 21.12 5.80 10.61
N ASN A 86 21.83 6.88 10.93
CA ASN A 86 23.02 6.83 11.79
C ASN A 86 22.67 6.55 13.25
N GLU A 87 21.61 7.17 13.77
CA GLU A 87 21.12 6.94 15.13
C GLU A 87 20.71 5.48 15.34
N CYS A 88 20.01 4.91 14.37
CA CYS A 88 19.61 3.50 14.34
C CYS A 88 20.77 2.54 13.97
N LYS A 89 21.97 3.05 13.71
CA LYS A 89 23.18 2.28 13.34
C LYS A 89 22.95 1.35 12.14
N ILE A 90 22.20 1.83 11.14
CA ILE A 90 21.93 1.07 9.93
C ILE A 90 23.25 0.86 9.17
N THR A 91 23.43 -0.34 8.64
CA THR A 91 24.61 -0.72 7.82
C THR A 91 24.22 -1.22 6.44
N HIS A 92 23.01 -1.77 6.31
CA HIS A 92 22.47 -2.36 5.10
C HIS A 92 21.07 -1.79 4.84
N ILE A 93 20.74 -1.50 3.59
CA ILE A 93 19.42 -1.04 3.18
C ILE A 93 18.93 -1.93 2.04
N LEU A 94 17.77 -2.55 2.24
CA LEU A 94 17.04 -3.25 1.20
C LEU A 94 16.08 -2.26 0.53
N ASN A 95 16.40 -1.85 -0.70
CA ASN A 95 15.52 -1.00 -1.49
C ASN A 95 14.62 -1.90 -2.35
N VAL A 96 13.32 -1.92 -2.01
CA VAL A 96 12.31 -2.72 -2.73
C VAL A 96 11.49 -1.91 -3.74
N ALA A 97 11.76 -0.61 -3.90
CA ALA A 97 10.96 0.27 -4.73
C ALA A 97 11.45 0.29 -6.19
N THR A 98 10.52 0.23 -7.14
CA THR A 98 10.83 0.38 -8.57
C THR A 98 11.15 1.83 -8.91
N GLY A 99 12.28 2.06 -9.58
CA GLY A 99 12.67 3.38 -10.10
C GLY A 99 13.19 4.38 -9.06
N ILE A 100 13.32 3.97 -7.78
CA ILE A 100 13.83 4.82 -6.71
C ILE A 100 15.33 4.61 -6.52
N GLN A 101 16.09 5.70 -6.62
CA GLN A 101 17.54 5.68 -6.43
C GLN A 101 17.92 5.60 -4.94
N ASN A 102 19.05 4.95 -4.66
CA ASN A 102 19.62 4.88 -3.33
C ASN A 102 20.14 6.28 -2.92
N ALA A 103 19.72 6.80 -1.77
CA ALA A 103 20.07 8.15 -1.33
C ALA A 103 21.57 8.30 -0.97
N PHE A 104 22.18 7.24 -0.42
CA PHE A 104 23.57 7.26 0.06
C PHE A 104 24.38 6.04 -0.37
N PRO A 105 24.56 5.79 -1.68
CA PRO A 105 25.10 4.53 -2.20
C PRO A 105 26.57 4.28 -1.81
N GLN A 106 27.31 5.31 -1.38
CA GLN A 106 28.69 5.16 -0.90
C GLN A 106 28.80 4.94 0.62
N LYS A 107 27.71 5.07 1.39
CA LYS A 107 27.73 5.00 2.86
C LYS A 107 27.14 3.72 3.44
N TYR A 108 26.22 3.08 2.72
CA TYR A 108 25.55 1.86 3.16
C TYR A 108 25.65 0.78 2.10
N ASN A 109 25.55 -0.47 2.52
CA ASN A 109 25.46 -1.60 1.61
C ASN A 109 24.01 -1.75 1.15
N TYR A 110 23.76 -1.63 -0.16
CA TYR A 110 22.42 -1.76 -0.70
C TYR A 110 22.20 -3.13 -1.35
N LEU A 111 20.99 -3.66 -1.14
CA LEU A 111 20.40 -4.67 -2.01
C LEU A 111 19.16 -4.04 -2.66
N ASN A 112 19.06 -4.13 -3.98
CA ASN A 112 17.95 -3.57 -4.74
C ASN A 112 17.13 -4.72 -5.32
N ILE A 113 15.83 -4.74 -5.02
CA ILE A 113 14.86 -5.69 -5.58
C ILE A 113 13.71 -4.86 -6.11
N GLU A 114 13.59 -4.69 -7.43
CA GLU A 114 12.50 -3.89 -7.99
C GLU A 114 11.17 -4.63 -7.84
N LEU A 115 10.27 -4.10 -7.00
CA LEU A 115 8.92 -4.60 -6.80
C LEU A 115 7.90 -3.50 -7.08
N LEU A 116 6.94 -3.80 -7.95
CA LEU A 116 5.77 -2.96 -8.15
C LEU A 116 4.74 -3.28 -7.06
N ASP A 117 4.18 -2.24 -6.44
CA ASP A 117 3.06 -2.36 -5.51
C ASP A 117 1.74 -2.53 -6.29
N VAL A 118 1.61 -3.69 -6.93
CA VAL A 118 0.43 -4.10 -7.70
C VAL A 118 0.09 -5.56 -7.41
N PRO A 119 -1.20 -5.96 -7.47
CA PRO A 119 -1.63 -7.33 -7.18
C PRO A 119 -0.94 -8.41 -8.03
N GLU A 120 -0.49 -8.06 -9.24
CA GLU A 120 0.15 -8.97 -10.18
C GLU A 120 1.60 -9.31 -9.80
N THR A 121 2.22 -8.56 -8.89
CA THR A 121 3.60 -8.80 -8.47
C THR A 121 3.70 -10.05 -7.60
N ASN A 122 4.44 -11.06 -8.09
CA ASN A 122 4.75 -12.24 -7.29
C ASN A 122 5.91 -11.97 -6.32
N ILE A 123 5.59 -11.86 -5.03
CA ILE A 123 6.54 -11.60 -3.94
C ILE A 123 7.14 -12.87 -3.31
N SER A 124 6.75 -14.07 -3.77
CA SER A 124 7.22 -15.34 -3.20
C SER A 124 8.35 -16.00 -3.99
N LYS A 125 9.00 -15.26 -4.90
CA LYS A 125 10.11 -15.77 -5.71
C LYS A 125 11.38 -15.95 -4.91
#